data_AF-A0A928XP87-F1
#
_entry.id   AF-A0A928XP87-F1
#
_cell.length_a   1.000
_cell.length_b   1.000
_cell.length_c   1.000
_cell.angle_alpha   90.00
_cell.angle_beta   90.00
_cell.angle_gamma   90.00
#
_symmetry.space_group_name_H-M   'P 1'
#
loop_
_entity.id
_entity.type
_entity.pdbx_description
1 polymer ?
#
loop_
_entity_poly.entity_id
_entity_poly.type
_entity_poly.pdbx_seq_one_letter_code
_entity_poly.pdbx_strand_id
1 'polypeptide(L)'
;MTRSAFVVLALASLGLGACDDPPPKKNPFEGPKKDTVEPPKDAAPPKPAGPPELGIDDLGPKVGFSRVLLDKPEGRDKLREELTQNKQHYEGKEATLSVIRKAKLAWVTTMLSELGKIGATKVIVKTETRKDYPGELPFTPEVKAPTPEPCAVVGMILDDRSAAVWKISGGTAIKRAKGLAGPDLSTTGETIERFAKGCKGSNVFFVSAQEGVEWGLAYDLAASTRVLEDVKLETFVLLEKTPTAGRKVELSK
;
A
#
# COMPACT_ATOMS: atom_id res chain seq x y z
N MET A 1 17.24 9.23 70.19
CA MET A 1 18.26 8.17 70.42
C MET A 1 18.62 7.60 69.05
N THR A 2 19.82 7.57 68.46
CA THR A 2 21.26 7.80 68.81
C THR A 2 22.05 6.54 68.44
N ARG A 3 23.25 6.70 67.86
CA ARG A 3 24.16 5.65 67.31
C ARG A 3 23.68 5.14 65.93
N SER A 4 24.39 5.28 64.81
CA SER A 4 25.81 5.59 64.50
C SER A 4 26.80 4.43 64.70
N ALA A 5 27.40 3.97 63.59
CA ALA A 5 28.65 3.22 63.55
C ALA A 5 29.37 3.52 62.21
N PHE A 6 30.55 4.13 62.28
CA PHE A 6 31.50 4.25 61.17
C PHE A 6 32.51 3.10 61.25
N VAL A 7 33.02 2.64 60.10
CA VAL A 7 34.34 1.97 60.02
C VAL A 7 35.07 2.50 58.79
N VAL A 8 36.35 2.86 58.96
CA VAL A 8 37.27 3.32 57.91
C VAL A 8 38.59 2.58 58.12
N LEU A 9 39.14 1.98 57.08
CA LEU A 9 40.55 1.53 57.03
C LEU A 9 41.01 1.26 55.59
N ALA A 10 42.33 1.24 55.36
CA ALA A 10 43.06 2.32 54.72
C ALA A 10 44.46 1.88 54.24
N LEU A 11 45.02 2.56 53.22
CA LEU A 11 46.41 2.45 52.71
C LEU A 11 46.79 1.06 52.11
N ALA A 12 47.81 0.87 51.25
CA ALA A 12 48.57 1.70 50.27
C ALA A 12 49.33 0.69 49.32
N SER A 13 50.45 0.90 48.61
CA SER A 13 51.43 2.00 48.45
C SER A 13 52.33 1.78 47.20
N LEU A 14 52.80 2.87 46.59
CA LEU A 14 54.05 3.01 45.80
C LEU A 14 54.23 2.29 44.45
N GLY A 15 54.92 2.99 43.53
CA GLY A 15 55.30 2.51 42.19
C GLY A 15 55.97 3.62 41.35
N LEU A 16 57.16 4.07 41.74
CA LEU A 16 57.96 5.02 40.96
C LEU A 16 58.70 4.30 39.83
N GLY A 17 58.58 4.83 38.60
CA GLY A 17 59.35 4.38 37.44
C GLY A 17 59.71 5.57 36.56
N ALA A 18 61.01 5.83 36.40
CA ALA A 18 61.53 6.84 35.49
C ALA A 18 62.30 6.15 34.35
N CYS A 19 62.07 6.60 33.11
CA CYS A 19 62.87 6.26 31.95
C CYS A 19 63.06 7.52 31.09
N ASP A 20 64.29 7.79 30.66
CA ASP A 20 64.57 8.78 29.62
C ASP A 20 63.97 8.35 28.28
N ASP A 21 63.44 9.31 27.52
CA ASP A 21 63.09 9.13 26.10
C ASP A 21 64.35 9.32 25.22
N PRO A 22 64.89 8.28 24.57
CA PRO A 22 65.96 8.44 23.59
C PRO A 22 65.42 9.08 22.30
N PRO A 23 66.16 10.01 21.67
CA PRO A 23 65.66 10.73 20.49
C PRO A 23 65.39 9.77 19.31
N PRO A 24 64.28 9.95 18.57
CA PRO A 24 63.85 9.01 17.54
C PRO A 24 64.83 8.96 16.36
N LYS A 25 65.36 7.77 16.07
CA LYS A 25 66.15 7.50 14.88
C LYS A 25 65.28 7.67 13.63
N LYS A 26 65.71 8.52 12.69
CA LYS A 26 65.08 8.58 11.36
C LYS A 26 65.29 7.26 10.62
N ASN A 27 64.22 6.70 10.05
CA ASN A 27 64.31 5.53 9.19
C ASN A 27 64.84 5.93 7.80
N PRO A 28 65.81 5.20 7.21
CA PRO A 28 66.37 5.48 5.88
C PRO A 28 65.44 5.07 4.72
N PHE A 29 64.14 4.93 4.98
CA PHE A 29 63.12 4.48 4.03
C PHE A 29 61.98 5.51 3.84
N GLU A 30 62.23 6.79 4.15
CA GLU A 30 61.38 7.90 3.69
C GLU A 30 61.50 8.08 2.17
N GLY A 31 60.80 7.22 1.41
CA GLY A 31 60.48 7.49 0.01
C GLY A 31 59.62 8.75 -0.10
N PRO A 32 59.62 9.43 -1.27
CA PRO A 32 58.87 10.68 -1.44
C PRO A 32 57.38 10.46 -1.14
N LYS A 33 56.79 11.38 -0.37
CA LYS A 33 55.34 11.39 -0.11
C LYS A 33 54.62 11.45 -1.46
N LYS A 34 53.93 10.37 -1.83
CA LYS A 34 52.89 10.44 -2.85
C LYS A 34 51.71 11.19 -2.25
N ASP A 35 51.34 12.30 -2.86
CA ASP A 35 50.08 12.96 -2.56
C ASP A 35 48.95 11.94 -2.77
N THR A 36 48.28 11.60 -1.66
CA THR A 36 47.17 10.66 -1.68
C THR A 36 45.97 11.45 -2.16
N VAL A 37 45.77 11.48 -3.48
CA VAL A 37 44.57 12.03 -4.10
C VAL A 37 43.37 11.33 -3.48
N GLU A 38 42.56 12.08 -2.73
CA GLU A 38 41.35 11.58 -2.10
C GLU A 38 40.45 10.98 -3.20
N PRO A 39 40.00 9.73 -3.10
CA PRO A 39 39.13 9.15 -4.11
C PRO A 39 37.88 10.03 -4.24
N PRO A 40 37.40 10.33 -5.46
CA PRO A 40 36.20 11.14 -5.64
C PRO A 40 35.08 10.55 -4.81
N LYS A 41 34.42 11.37 -3.97
CA LYS A 41 33.25 10.93 -3.21
C LYS A 41 32.25 10.31 -4.18
N ASP A 42 31.96 9.03 -4.01
CA ASP A 42 30.96 8.32 -4.81
C ASP A 42 29.65 9.12 -4.78
N ALA A 43 29.32 9.72 -5.92
CA ALA A 43 28.08 10.47 -6.05
C ALA A 43 26.94 9.47 -5.90
N ALA A 44 26.20 9.57 -4.79
CA ALA A 44 25.08 8.69 -4.50
C ALA A 44 24.19 8.59 -5.76
N PRO A 45 23.88 7.37 -6.24
CA PRO A 45 23.36 7.17 -7.59
C PRO A 45 22.10 8.04 -7.78
N PRO A 46 22.02 8.79 -8.89
CA PRO A 46 21.02 9.83 -9.05
C PRO A 46 19.63 9.23 -8.88
N LYS A 47 18.82 9.83 -7.98
CA LYS A 47 17.43 9.42 -7.76
C LYS A 47 16.74 9.26 -9.12
N PRO A 48 16.15 8.10 -9.46
CA PRO A 48 15.63 7.85 -10.80
C PRO A 48 14.69 8.96 -11.25
N ALA A 49 14.94 9.51 -12.45
CA ALA A 49 14.26 10.69 -12.98
C ALA A 49 12.85 10.36 -13.55
N GLY A 50 12.03 9.70 -12.74
CA GLY A 50 10.67 9.27 -13.07
C GLY A 50 9.72 9.42 -11.87
N PRO A 51 8.43 9.07 -12.03
CA PRO A 51 7.52 8.97 -10.89
C PRO A 51 8.06 7.92 -9.89
N PRO A 52 8.01 8.17 -8.57
CA PRO A 52 8.49 7.18 -7.61
C PRO A 52 7.62 5.91 -7.65
N GLU A 53 8.26 4.76 -7.46
CA GLU A 53 7.58 3.46 -7.39
C GLU A 53 6.58 3.44 -6.24
N LEU A 54 5.29 3.29 -6.56
CA LEU A 54 4.26 3.06 -5.55
C LEU A 54 4.10 1.55 -5.35
N GLY A 55 4.23 1.11 -4.10
CA GLY A 55 4.11 -0.30 -3.74
C GLY A 55 3.29 -0.51 -2.47
N ILE A 56 2.72 -1.70 -2.31
CA ILE A 56 2.23 -2.22 -1.03
C ILE A 56 2.67 -3.69 -0.94
N ASP A 57 3.54 -3.97 0.01
CA ASP A 57 4.07 -5.31 0.32
C ASP A 57 3.64 -5.78 1.72
N ASP A 58 4.22 -6.88 2.22
CA ASP A 58 3.86 -7.49 3.51
C ASP A 58 4.07 -6.56 4.73
N LEU A 59 4.89 -5.51 4.59
CA LEU A 59 5.19 -4.53 5.66
C LEU A 59 4.46 -3.19 5.46
N GLY A 60 3.64 -3.04 4.41
CA GLY A 60 2.80 -1.88 4.15
C GLY A 60 3.21 -1.02 2.95
N PRO A 61 2.56 0.16 2.78
CA PRO A 61 2.82 1.08 1.68
C PRO A 61 4.27 1.57 1.54
N LYS A 62 4.69 1.73 0.29
CA LYS A 62 5.99 2.24 -0.17
C LYS A 62 5.77 3.36 -1.20
N VAL A 63 6.55 4.44 -1.09
CA VAL A 63 6.63 5.54 -2.07
C VAL A 63 8.10 5.78 -2.40
N GLY A 64 8.54 5.33 -3.57
CA GLY A 64 9.93 5.44 -4.03
C GLY A 64 10.88 4.60 -3.19
N PHE A 65 11.53 5.22 -2.20
CA PHE A 65 12.37 4.52 -1.20
C PHE A 65 11.80 4.63 0.23
N SER A 66 10.77 5.47 0.45
CA SER A 66 10.12 5.62 1.74
C SER A 66 9.09 4.52 1.98
N ARG A 67 8.92 4.12 3.25
CA ARG A 67 7.97 3.10 3.70
C ARG A 67 7.11 3.67 4.81
N VAL A 68 5.79 3.60 4.65
CA VAL A 68 4.84 4.22 5.57
C VAL A 68 4.03 3.18 6.33
N LEU A 69 4.19 3.18 7.66
CA LEU A 69 3.51 2.26 8.56
C LEU A 69 2.11 2.79 8.90
N LEU A 70 1.13 2.50 8.05
CA LEU A 70 -0.28 2.88 8.25
C LEU A 70 -0.93 2.30 9.52
N ASP A 71 -0.32 1.28 10.13
CA ASP A 71 -0.75 0.72 11.42
C ASP A 71 -0.43 1.64 12.62
N LYS A 72 0.24 2.80 12.39
CA LYS A 72 0.50 3.84 13.40
C LYS A 72 -0.42 5.05 13.16
N PRO A 73 -0.84 5.81 14.20
CA PRO A 73 -1.71 6.98 14.04
C PRO A 73 -1.16 8.01 13.03
N GLU A 74 0.12 8.34 13.17
CA GLU A 74 0.91 9.21 12.27
C GLU A 74 1.00 8.71 10.81
N GLY A 75 0.60 7.47 10.53
CA GLY A 75 0.88 6.77 9.28
C GLY A 75 0.16 7.38 8.08
N ARG A 76 -1.12 7.74 8.21
CA ARG A 76 -1.90 8.29 7.09
C ARG A 76 -1.38 9.67 6.66
N ASP A 77 -0.95 10.48 7.61
CA ASP A 77 -0.47 11.83 7.33
C ASP A 77 0.93 11.80 6.73
N LYS A 78 1.82 10.90 7.17
CA LYS A 78 3.11 10.65 6.51
C LYS A 78 2.97 10.13 5.08
N LEU A 79 1.95 9.29 4.80
CA LEU A 79 1.65 8.89 3.43
C LEU A 79 1.21 10.09 2.59
N ARG A 80 0.39 10.99 3.15
CA ARG A 80 -0.02 12.23 2.48
C ARG A 80 1.16 13.15 2.22
N GLU A 81 2.08 13.32 3.16
CA GLU A 81 3.31 14.13 2.99
C GLU A 81 4.16 13.60 1.83
N GLU A 82 4.51 12.32 1.83
CA GLU A 82 5.30 11.66 0.78
C GLU A 82 4.64 11.77 -0.60
N LEU A 83 3.32 11.53 -0.68
CA LEU A 83 2.56 11.68 -1.92
C LEU A 83 2.45 13.14 -2.38
N THR A 84 2.33 14.09 -1.44
CA THR A 84 2.22 15.54 -1.75
C THR A 84 3.55 16.10 -2.25
N GLN A 85 4.68 15.69 -1.68
CA GLN A 85 6.02 16.03 -2.20
C GLN A 85 6.20 15.59 -3.66
N ASN A 86 5.52 14.53 -4.07
CA ASN A 86 5.58 13.96 -5.42
C ASN A 86 4.37 14.31 -6.30
N LYS A 87 3.49 15.23 -5.87
CA LYS A 87 2.19 15.56 -6.53
C LYS A 87 2.30 15.83 -8.02
N GLN A 88 3.36 16.53 -8.46
CA GLN A 88 3.66 16.84 -9.86
C GLN A 88 3.71 15.61 -10.80
N HIS A 89 3.97 14.41 -10.26
CA HIS A 89 4.05 13.17 -11.01
C HIS A 89 2.67 12.52 -11.24
N TYR A 90 1.66 12.86 -10.43
CA TYR A 90 0.36 12.18 -10.40
C TYR A 90 -0.83 13.11 -10.73
N GLU A 91 -0.70 14.41 -10.48
CA GLU A 91 -1.77 15.39 -10.76
C GLU A 91 -2.15 15.40 -12.25
N GLY A 92 -3.45 15.16 -12.52
CA GLY A 92 -3.99 15.07 -13.88
C GLY A 92 -3.58 13.83 -14.66
N LYS A 93 -2.83 12.90 -14.05
CA LYS A 93 -2.21 11.74 -14.69
C LYS A 93 -2.78 10.43 -14.14
N GLU A 94 -2.36 9.31 -14.72
CA GLU A 94 -2.59 7.98 -14.18
C GLU A 94 -1.38 7.55 -13.36
N ALA A 95 -1.62 7.02 -12.15
CA ALA A 95 -0.57 6.43 -11.33
C ALA A 95 -0.46 4.91 -11.58
N THR A 96 0.69 4.32 -11.29
CA THR A 96 0.86 2.85 -11.27
C THR A 96 1.18 2.41 -9.85
N LEU A 97 0.49 1.39 -9.34
CA LEU A 97 0.61 0.89 -7.97
C LEU A 97 0.75 -0.63 -7.96
N SER A 98 1.89 -1.14 -7.50
CA SER A 98 2.11 -2.59 -7.36
C SER A 98 1.65 -3.08 -5.99
N VAL A 99 0.75 -4.05 -5.92
CA VAL A 99 0.16 -4.55 -4.66
C VAL A 99 0.23 -6.08 -4.61
N ILE A 100 0.82 -6.62 -3.55
CA ILE A 100 0.85 -8.07 -3.33
C ILE A 100 -0.54 -8.62 -2.97
N ARG A 101 -0.80 -9.90 -3.28
CA ARG A 101 -2.10 -10.55 -3.00
C ARG A 101 -2.51 -10.52 -1.51
N LYS A 102 -1.55 -10.56 -0.60
CA LYS A 102 -1.77 -10.60 0.86
C LYS A 102 -1.94 -9.23 1.53
N ALA A 103 -1.86 -8.13 0.77
CA ALA A 103 -1.94 -6.78 1.34
C ALA A 103 -3.28 -6.56 2.08
N LYS A 104 -3.24 -5.80 3.19
CA LYS A 104 -4.47 -5.41 3.90
C LYS A 104 -5.31 -4.47 3.03
N LEU A 105 -6.62 -4.73 2.92
CA LEU A 105 -7.55 -3.88 2.17
C LEU A 105 -7.51 -2.40 2.60
N ALA A 106 -7.33 -2.14 3.90
CA ALA A 106 -7.19 -0.81 4.49
C ALA A 106 -5.97 -0.02 3.96
N TRP A 107 -4.89 -0.71 3.58
CA TRP A 107 -3.71 -0.06 3.01
C TRP A 107 -3.94 0.35 1.54
N VAL A 108 -4.64 -0.50 0.78
CA VAL A 108 -4.95 -0.24 -0.64
C VAL A 108 -5.97 0.90 -0.79
N THR A 109 -7.05 0.86 -0.01
CA THR A 109 -8.06 1.94 0.07
C THR A 109 -7.43 3.27 0.47
N THR A 110 -6.60 3.31 1.51
CA THR A 110 -5.91 4.53 1.94
C THR A 110 -4.99 5.07 0.84
N MET A 111 -4.20 4.22 0.18
CA MET A 111 -3.32 4.63 -0.93
C MET A 111 -4.12 5.24 -2.09
N LEU A 112 -5.19 4.57 -2.54
CA LEU A 112 -6.06 5.08 -3.62
C LEU A 112 -6.75 6.40 -3.23
N SER A 113 -7.17 6.54 -1.97
CA SER A 113 -7.80 7.74 -1.43
C SER A 113 -6.85 8.94 -1.43
N GLU A 114 -5.64 8.81 -0.87
CA GLU A 114 -4.68 9.92 -0.86
C GLU A 114 -4.15 10.24 -2.28
N LEU A 115 -3.97 9.24 -3.16
CA LEU A 115 -3.67 9.47 -4.58
C LEU A 115 -4.76 10.29 -5.29
N GLY A 116 -6.04 9.98 -5.05
CA GLY A 116 -7.17 10.76 -5.57
C GLY A 116 -7.20 12.21 -5.07
N LYS A 117 -6.82 12.43 -3.80
CA LYS A 117 -6.75 13.77 -3.19
C LYS A 117 -5.63 14.63 -3.78
N ILE A 118 -4.46 14.06 -4.08
CA ILE A 118 -3.39 14.80 -4.79
C ILE A 118 -3.65 14.98 -6.29
N GLY A 119 -4.74 14.43 -6.82
CA GLY A 119 -5.21 14.69 -8.19
C GLY A 119 -4.93 13.59 -9.21
N ALA A 120 -4.58 12.37 -8.80
CA ALA A 120 -4.54 11.22 -9.70
C ALA A 120 -5.93 10.96 -10.30
N THR A 121 -6.00 10.71 -11.60
CA THR A 121 -7.26 10.48 -12.33
C THR A 121 -7.67 9.02 -12.30
N LYS A 122 -6.70 8.12 -12.52
CA LYS A 122 -6.80 6.67 -12.31
C LYS A 122 -5.53 6.15 -11.64
N VAL A 123 -5.61 4.94 -11.11
CA VAL A 123 -4.48 4.17 -10.59
C VAL A 123 -4.53 2.79 -11.25
N ILE A 124 -3.54 2.48 -12.08
CA ILE A 124 -3.32 1.13 -12.63
C ILE A 124 -2.75 0.28 -11.50
N VAL A 125 -3.59 -0.55 -10.89
CA VAL A 125 -3.17 -1.45 -9.82
C VAL A 125 -2.70 -2.77 -10.43
N LYS A 126 -1.44 -3.12 -10.16
CA LYS A 126 -0.80 -4.36 -10.61
C LYS A 126 -0.78 -5.37 -9.47
N THR A 127 -1.39 -6.53 -9.67
CA THR A 127 -1.48 -7.59 -8.67
C THR A 127 -1.46 -8.95 -9.36
N GLU A 128 -0.60 -9.85 -8.87
CA GLU A 128 -0.63 -11.26 -9.27
C GLU A 128 -2.05 -11.83 -9.09
N THR A 129 -2.55 -12.57 -10.07
CA THR A 129 -3.88 -13.17 -10.06
C THR A 129 -3.88 -14.54 -10.76
N ARG A 130 -5.03 -15.18 -10.83
CA ARG A 130 -5.22 -16.46 -11.53
C ARG A 130 -4.97 -16.24 -13.03
N LYS A 131 -4.48 -17.27 -13.73
CA LYS A 131 -4.06 -17.17 -15.14
C LYS A 131 -5.16 -16.67 -16.08
N ASP A 132 -6.41 -16.85 -15.68
CA ASP A 132 -7.62 -16.54 -16.44
C ASP A 132 -8.07 -15.07 -16.29
N TYR A 133 -7.37 -14.27 -15.46
CA TYR A 133 -7.73 -12.89 -15.12
C TYR A 133 -6.57 -11.90 -15.38
N PRO A 134 -6.87 -10.61 -15.67
CA PRO A 134 -5.84 -9.60 -15.91
C PRO A 134 -5.07 -9.21 -14.65
N GLY A 135 -3.73 -9.29 -14.71
CA GLY A 135 -2.82 -8.87 -13.63
C GLY A 135 -2.67 -7.35 -13.45
N GLU A 136 -3.36 -6.53 -14.26
CA GLU A 136 -3.43 -5.08 -14.11
C GLU A 136 -4.88 -4.58 -14.30
N LEU A 137 -5.36 -3.68 -13.44
CA LEU A 137 -6.69 -3.08 -13.52
C LEU A 137 -6.67 -1.55 -13.27
N PRO A 138 -7.40 -0.74 -14.07
CA PRO A 138 -7.56 0.69 -13.83
C PRO A 138 -8.62 0.97 -12.75
N PHE A 139 -8.17 1.31 -11.54
CA PHE A 139 -9.03 1.80 -10.47
C PHE A 139 -9.18 3.33 -10.55
N THR A 140 -10.40 3.83 -10.36
CA THR A 140 -10.69 5.24 -10.17
C THR A 140 -10.80 5.51 -8.66
N PRO A 141 -10.04 6.47 -8.09
CA PRO A 141 -10.19 6.86 -6.69
C PRO A 141 -11.63 7.26 -6.35
N GLU A 142 -12.13 6.89 -5.17
CA GLU A 142 -13.54 7.13 -4.80
C GLU A 142 -13.95 8.62 -4.84
N VAL A 143 -13.04 9.51 -4.43
CA VAL A 143 -13.16 10.98 -4.53
C VAL A 143 -13.22 11.50 -5.98
N LYS A 144 -12.87 10.68 -6.97
CA LYS A 144 -12.98 10.96 -8.42
C LYS A 144 -14.05 10.11 -9.11
N ALA A 145 -14.72 9.21 -8.39
CA ALA A 145 -15.77 8.37 -8.96
C ALA A 145 -16.92 9.24 -9.52
N PRO A 146 -17.56 8.85 -10.63
CA PRO A 146 -18.73 9.55 -11.14
C PRO A 146 -19.87 9.55 -10.11
N THR A 147 -20.91 10.35 -10.34
CA THR A 147 -22.17 10.18 -9.59
C THR A 147 -22.76 8.82 -9.97
N PRO A 148 -22.97 7.91 -9.01
CA PRO A 148 -23.34 6.54 -9.33
C PRO A 148 -24.83 6.45 -9.70
N GLU A 149 -25.13 5.76 -10.81
CA GLU A 149 -26.49 5.35 -11.12
C GLU A 149 -27.05 4.48 -9.97
N PRO A 150 -28.31 4.66 -9.52
CA PRO A 150 -28.88 3.88 -8.43
C PRO A 150 -28.82 2.35 -8.65
N CYS A 151 -28.83 1.92 -9.91
CA CYS A 151 -28.73 0.51 -10.29
C CYS A 151 -27.30 -0.03 -10.41
N ALA A 152 -26.25 0.80 -10.26
CA ALA A 152 -24.86 0.40 -10.46
C ALA A 152 -24.46 -0.74 -9.52
N VAL A 153 -23.60 -1.64 -10.00
CA VAL A 153 -23.35 -2.93 -9.34
C VAL A 153 -22.28 -2.79 -8.27
N VAL A 154 -22.59 -3.28 -7.07
CA VAL A 154 -21.65 -3.46 -5.96
C VAL A 154 -21.36 -4.95 -5.80
N GLY A 155 -20.08 -5.33 -5.83
CA GLY A 155 -19.59 -6.65 -5.45
C GLY A 155 -18.75 -6.58 -4.18
N MET A 156 -18.91 -7.56 -3.30
CA MET A 156 -18.16 -7.63 -2.04
C MET A 156 -17.74 -9.07 -1.71
N ILE A 157 -16.51 -9.26 -1.24
CA ILE A 157 -16.09 -10.52 -0.61
C ILE A 157 -16.36 -10.48 0.90
N LEU A 158 -16.98 -11.54 1.42
CA LEU A 158 -17.34 -11.66 2.82
C LEU A 158 -16.27 -12.41 3.63
N ASP A 159 -16.38 -12.34 4.96
CA ASP A 159 -15.47 -12.97 5.93
C ASP A 159 -15.33 -14.49 5.75
N ASP A 160 -16.43 -15.17 5.47
CA ASP A 160 -16.49 -16.60 5.15
C ASP A 160 -15.84 -16.97 3.80
N ARG A 161 -15.37 -15.98 3.03
CA ARG A 161 -14.84 -16.02 1.65
C ARG A 161 -15.91 -16.29 0.57
N SER A 162 -17.19 -16.11 0.88
CA SER A 162 -18.27 -16.01 -0.12
C SER A 162 -18.26 -14.63 -0.81
N ALA A 163 -19.08 -14.47 -1.85
CA ALA A 163 -19.29 -13.18 -2.51
C ALA A 163 -20.74 -12.71 -2.36
N ALA A 164 -20.95 -11.40 -2.30
CA ALA A 164 -22.27 -10.76 -2.30
C ALA A 164 -22.36 -9.70 -3.41
N VAL A 165 -23.47 -9.69 -4.14
CA VAL A 165 -23.73 -8.75 -5.25
C VAL A 165 -25.07 -8.05 -5.07
N TRP A 166 -25.10 -6.72 -5.16
CA TRP A 166 -26.31 -5.90 -5.07
C TRP A 166 -26.19 -4.58 -5.85
N LYS A 167 -27.23 -3.74 -5.79
CA LYS A 167 -27.24 -2.38 -6.38
C LYS A 167 -26.76 -1.36 -5.37
N ILE A 168 -26.06 -0.31 -5.82
CA ILE A 168 -25.54 0.75 -4.94
C ILE A 168 -26.63 1.49 -4.14
N SER A 169 -27.86 1.55 -4.66
CA SER A 169 -29.04 2.04 -3.94
C SER A 169 -29.45 1.21 -2.71
N GLY A 170 -28.89 0.01 -2.55
CA GLY A 170 -29.37 -1.03 -1.64
C GLY A 170 -30.41 -1.96 -2.27
N GLY A 171 -30.83 -2.96 -1.51
CA GLY A 171 -31.77 -4.02 -1.90
C GLY A 171 -31.32 -5.39 -1.38
N THR A 172 -32.02 -6.46 -1.76
CA THR A 172 -31.60 -7.82 -1.39
C THR A 172 -30.29 -8.18 -2.09
N ALA A 173 -29.22 -8.43 -1.32
CA ALA A 173 -27.97 -8.93 -1.86
C ALA A 173 -28.07 -10.41 -2.21
N ILE A 174 -27.65 -10.76 -3.43
CA ILE A 174 -27.49 -12.15 -3.84
C ILE A 174 -26.12 -12.60 -3.36
N LYS A 175 -26.10 -13.52 -2.39
CA LYS A 175 -24.86 -14.21 -1.97
C LYS A 175 -24.58 -15.39 -2.90
N ARG A 176 -23.31 -15.61 -3.22
CA ARG A 176 -22.78 -16.77 -3.95
C ARG A 176 -21.69 -17.44 -3.11
N ALA A 177 -21.72 -18.77 -3.08
CA ALA A 177 -20.89 -19.56 -2.16
C ALA A 177 -19.39 -19.40 -2.43
N LYS A 178 -18.58 -19.84 -1.46
CA LYS A 178 -17.15 -20.06 -1.69
C LYS A 178 -16.93 -21.37 -2.43
N GLY A 179 -15.99 -21.36 -3.37
CA GLY A 179 -15.33 -22.56 -3.87
C GLY A 179 -14.16 -22.97 -2.97
N LEU A 180 -13.36 -23.93 -3.44
CA LEU A 180 -12.22 -24.47 -2.68
C LEU A 180 -11.09 -23.45 -2.42
N ALA A 181 -10.98 -22.40 -3.23
CA ALA A 181 -9.87 -21.44 -3.24
C ALA A 181 -10.32 -19.98 -3.04
N GLY A 182 -11.43 -19.75 -2.33
CA GLY A 182 -12.05 -18.43 -2.14
C GLY A 182 -13.43 -18.35 -2.81
N PRO A 183 -13.92 -17.17 -3.22
CA PRO A 183 -15.25 -17.02 -3.82
C PRO A 183 -15.40 -17.83 -5.11
N ASP A 184 -16.61 -18.33 -5.37
CA ASP A 184 -17.00 -18.79 -6.71
C ASP A 184 -17.24 -17.58 -7.61
N LEU A 185 -16.21 -17.21 -8.35
CA LEU A 185 -16.23 -16.06 -9.26
C LEU A 185 -17.05 -16.32 -10.54
N SER A 186 -17.36 -17.57 -10.87
CA SER A 186 -18.17 -17.93 -12.05
C SER A 186 -19.64 -17.62 -11.81
N THR A 187 -20.25 -18.19 -10.75
CA THR A 187 -21.66 -17.87 -10.44
C THR A 187 -21.82 -16.45 -9.88
N THR A 188 -20.76 -15.84 -9.34
CA THR A 188 -20.72 -14.41 -9.04
C THR A 188 -20.74 -13.58 -10.33
N GLY A 189 -19.96 -13.96 -11.35
CA GLY A 189 -19.95 -13.33 -12.69
C GLY A 189 -21.34 -13.26 -13.32
N GLU A 190 -22.05 -14.39 -13.44
CA GLU A 190 -23.46 -14.46 -13.88
C GLU A 190 -24.37 -13.44 -13.17
N THR A 191 -24.09 -13.20 -11.88
CA THR A 191 -24.90 -12.35 -11.01
C THR A 191 -24.60 -10.88 -11.28
N ILE A 192 -23.31 -10.54 -11.42
CA ILE A 192 -22.85 -9.21 -11.83
C ILE A 192 -23.41 -8.86 -13.20
N GLU A 193 -23.34 -9.77 -14.18
CA GLU A 193 -23.98 -9.59 -15.48
C GLU A 193 -25.49 -9.33 -15.36
N ARG A 194 -26.22 -10.13 -14.57
CA ARG A 194 -27.67 -9.98 -14.40
C ARG A 194 -28.05 -8.60 -13.84
N PHE A 195 -27.26 -8.06 -12.90
CA PHE A 195 -27.45 -6.70 -12.40
C PHE A 195 -27.05 -5.64 -13.43
N ALA A 196 -25.91 -5.80 -14.13
CA ALA A 196 -25.39 -4.85 -15.11
C ALA A 196 -26.27 -4.76 -16.39
N LYS A 197 -26.77 -5.89 -16.90
CA LYS A 197 -27.78 -5.97 -17.97
C LYS A 197 -29.03 -5.13 -17.64
N GLY A 198 -29.39 -5.07 -16.36
CA GLY A 198 -30.48 -4.24 -15.82
C GLY A 198 -30.10 -2.78 -15.51
N CYS A 199 -28.87 -2.34 -15.82
CA CYS A 199 -28.35 -1.00 -15.50
C CYS A 199 -27.57 -0.39 -16.67
N LYS A 200 -28.23 -0.22 -17.82
CA LYS A 200 -27.62 0.26 -19.09
C LYS A 200 -26.93 1.63 -19.01
N GLY A 201 -27.15 2.42 -17.96
CA GLY A 201 -26.50 3.70 -17.73
C GLY A 201 -25.14 3.63 -16.99
N SER A 202 -24.70 2.45 -16.52
CA SER A 202 -23.49 2.32 -15.71
C SER A 202 -22.51 1.28 -16.26
N ASN A 203 -21.32 1.73 -16.67
CA ASN A 203 -20.13 0.90 -16.85
C ASN A 203 -19.26 0.80 -15.57
N VAL A 204 -19.77 1.27 -14.42
CA VAL A 204 -19.06 1.31 -13.14
C VAL A 204 -19.36 0.07 -12.30
N PHE A 205 -18.30 -0.54 -11.76
CA PHE A 205 -18.36 -1.61 -10.77
C PHE A 205 -17.69 -1.16 -9.47
N PHE A 206 -18.46 -1.18 -8.39
CA PHE A 206 -17.98 -0.86 -7.04
C PHE A 206 -17.56 -2.16 -6.34
N VAL A 207 -16.35 -2.19 -5.82
CA VAL A 207 -15.78 -3.38 -5.17
C VAL A 207 -15.37 -3.08 -3.72
N SER A 208 -15.52 -4.08 -2.86
CA SER A 208 -15.04 -4.05 -1.47
C SER A 208 -14.80 -5.47 -0.96
N ALA A 209 -14.32 -5.60 0.27
CA ALA A 209 -14.36 -6.84 1.03
C ALA A 209 -14.52 -6.53 2.52
N GLN A 210 -14.90 -7.53 3.33
CA GLN A 210 -14.93 -7.39 4.77
C GLN A 210 -13.52 -7.19 5.34
N GLU A 211 -13.45 -6.63 6.56
CA GLU A 211 -12.20 -6.53 7.31
C GLU A 211 -11.59 -7.93 7.54
N GLY A 212 -10.27 -8.04 7.49
CA GLY A 212 -9.55 -9.31 7.54
C GLY A 212 -9.47 -10.07 6.21
N VAL A 213 -10.18 -9.65 5.16
CA VAL A 213 -10.05 -10.24 3.81
C VAL A 213 -8.80 -9.67 3.09
N GLU A 214 -8.02 -10.57 2.50
CA GLU A 214 -6.82 -10.26 1.71
C GLU A 214 -7.16 -9.51 0.40
N TRP A 215 -6.36 -8.50 0.04
CA TRP A 215 -6.55 -7.72 -1.20
C TRP A 215 -6.80 -8.58 -2.44
N GLY A 216 -6.04 -9.66 -2.60
CA GLY A 216 -6.10 -10.55 -3.77
C GLY A 216 -7.49 -11.12 -4.05
N LEU A 217 -8.36 -11.26 -3.05
CA LEU A 217 -9.75 -11.73 -3.27
C LEU A 217 -10.68 -10.60 -3.75
N ALA A 218 -10.48 -9.37 -3.27
CA ALA A 218 -11.17 -8.20 -3.80
C ALA A 218 -10.68 -7.85 -5.22
N TYR A 219 -9.38 -8.00 -5.48
CA TYR A 219 -8.79 -7.86 -6.80
C TYR A 219 -9.32 -8.91 -7.79
N ASP A 220 -9.29 -10.20 -7.44
CA ASP A 220 -9.80 -11.28 -8.30
C ASP A 220 -11.31 -11.07 -8.61
N LEU A 221 -12.09 -10.51 -7.67
CA LEU A 221 -13.50 -10.15 -7.90
C LEU A 221 -13.67 -8.99 -8.90
N ALA A 222 -12.81 -7.96 -8.85
CA ALA A 222 -12.81 -6.92 -9.88
C ALA A 222 -12.31 -7.45 -11.23
N ALA A 223 -11.29 -8.32 -11.21
CA ALA A 223 -10.65 -8.86 -12.40
C ALA A 223 -11.58 -9.82 -13.18
N SER A 224 -12.40 -10.61 -12.48
CA SER A 224 -13.39 -11.48 -13.14
C SER A 224 -14.46 -10.70 -13.92
N THR A 225 -14.72 -9.42 -13.57
CA THR A 225 -15.65 -8.58 -14.35
C THR A 225 -15.13 -8.19 -15.75
N ARG A 226 -13.83 -8.38 -16.03
CA ARG A 226 -13.23 -8.16 -17.35
C ARG A 226 -13.38 -9.33 -18.32
N VAL A 227 -13.78 -10.50 -17.83
CA VAL A 227 -14.01 -11.72 -18.65
C VAL A 227 -15.49 -12.11 -18.73
N LEU A 228 -16.38 -11.16 -18.42
CA LEU A 228 -17.82 -11.30 -18.67
C LEU A 228 -18.10 -11.14 -20.17
N GLU A 229 -19.03 -11.92 -20.71
CA GLU A 229 -19.27 -12.00 -22.14
C GLU A 229 -20.28 -10.94 -22.59
N ASP A 230 -21.34 -10.73 -21.81
CA ASP A 230 -22.49 -9.89 -22.20
C ASP A 230 -22.43 -8.44 -21.70
N VAL A 231 -21.51 -8.09 -20.78
CA VAL A 231 -21.41 -6.74 -20.20
C VAL A 231 -19.98 -6.27 -20.08
N LYS A 232 -19.76 -4.95 -20.25
CA LYS A 232 -18.44 -4.32 -20.09
C LYS A 232 -18.47 -3.36 -18.91
N LEU A 233 -17.80 -3.75 -17.85
CA LEU A 233 -17.54 -2.91 -16.67
C LEU A 233 -16.12 -2.36 -16.80
N GLU A 234 -16.03 -1.05 -16.93
CA GLU A 234 -14.82 -0.34 -17.36
C GLU A 234 -14.18 0.49 -16.25
N THR A 235 -15.02 0.98 -15.31
CA THR A 235 -14.60 1.84 -14.20
C THR A 235 -14.68 1.05 -12.90
N PHE A 236 -13.54 0.77 -12.26
CA PHE A 236 -13.51 0.14 -10.94
C PHE A 236 -13.34 1.17 -9.84
N VAL A 237 -14.17 1.08 -8.80
CA VAL A 237 -14.04 1.92 -7.60
C VAL A 237 -13.93 1.00 -6.40
N LEU A 238 -12.78 1.04 -5.72
CA LEU A 238 -12.60 0.39 -4.43
C LEU A 238 -13.16 1.31 -3.35
N LEU A 239 -14.12 0.83 -2.56
CA LEU A 239 -14.77 1.61 -1.50
C LEU A 239 -13.85 1.74 -0.26
N GLU A 240 -13.56 2.96 0.18
CA GLU A 240 -12.78 3.27 1.40
C GLU A 240 -13.52 2.84 2.67
N LYS A 241 -14.86 2.86 2.65
CA LYS A 241 -15.71 2.35 3.74
C LYS A 241 -16.28 0.99 3.38
N THR A 242 -15.98 -0.02 4.18
CA THR A 242 -16.57 -1.37 4.12
C THR A 242 -18.11 -1.29 4.23
N PRO A 243 -18.88 -1.60 3.16
CA PRO A 243 -20.33 -1.52 3.21
C PRO A 243 -20.93 -2.76 3.89
N THR A 244 -22.20 -2.69 4.32
CA THR A 244 -22.98 -3.88 4.66
C THR A 244 -23.67 -4.41 3.41
N ALA A 245 -23.50 -5.70 3.09
CA ALA A 245 -24.14 -6.32 1.93
C ALA A 245 -25.66 -6.07 1.89
N GLY A 246 -26.14 -5.52 0.78
CA GLY A 246 -27.56 -5.18 0.55
C GLY A 246 -28.00 -3.82 1.09
N ARG A 247 -27.21 -3.14 1.92
CA ARG A 247 -27.49 -1.74 2.28
C ARG A 247 -27.09 -0.80 1.14
N LYS A 248 -27.72 0.38 1.11
CA LYS A 248 -27.26 1.51 0.29
C LYS A 248 -25.80 1.80 0.62
N VAL A 249 -24.99 2.01 -0.40
CA VAL A 249 -23.59 2.46 -0.25
C VAL A 249 -23.55 3.96 -0.45
N GLU A 250 -22.76 4.65 0.37
CA GLU A 250 -22.57 6.10 0.31
C GLU A 250 -21.09 6.40 0.09
N LEU A 251 -20.78 7.09 -1.01
CA LEU A 251 -19.40 7.31 -1.44
C LEU A 251 -18.70 8.35 -0.55
N SER A 252 -17.46 8.07 -0.20
CA SER A 252 -16.56 8.99 0.50
C SER A 252 -15.92 9.97 -0.49
N LYS A 253 -16.63 11.07 -0.73
CA LYS A 253 -16.18 12.22 -1.53
C LYS A 253 -15.75 13.38 -0.65
#